data_AF-A0A814G2D8-F1
#
_entry.id   AF-A0A814G2D8-F1
#
_cell.length_a   1.000
_cell.length_b   1.000
_cell.length_c   1.000
_cell.angle_alpha   90.00
_cell.angle_beta   90.00
_cell.angle_gamma   90.00
#
_symmetry.space_group_name_H-M   'P 1'
#
loop_
_entity.id
_entity.type
_entity.pdbx_description
1 polymer ?
#
loop_
_entity_poly.entity_id
_entity_poly.type
_entity_poly.pdbx_seq_one_letter_code
_entity_poly.pdbx_strand_id
1 'polypeptide(L)'
;TAVQADFKIDGLPFQIIKEVIETSKHARQEIIRLMNKEISKPRENKKSNQPILKNYPVSIVQRSKLIGIGGMNLKKIYSKTGVTVNPVDEF
;
A
#
# COMPACT_ATOMS: atom_id res chain seq x y z
N THR A 1 -12.39 1.86 -0.66
CA THR A 1 -13.80 2.17 -0.33
C THR A 1 -13.86 3.60 0.14
N ALA A 2 -14.48 4.48 -0.64
CA ALA A 2 -14.61 5.90 -0.33
C ALA A 2 -15.88 6.43 -1.00
N VAL A 3 -16.44 7.51 -0.45
CA VAL A 3 -17.54 8.26 -1.04
C VAL A 3 -17.09 9.71 -1.10
N GLN A 4 -17.31 10.35 -2.25
CA GLN A 4 -17.09 11.77 -2.44
C GLN A 4 -18.37 12.35 -3.04
N ALA A 5 -18.83 13.46 -2.47
CA ALA A 5 -20.02 14.17 -2.93
C ALA A 5 -19.74 15.67 -2.93
N ASP A 6 -20.17 16.34 -4.00
CA ASP A 6 -20.10 17.78 -4.16
C ASP A 6 -21.51 18.28 -4.52
N PHE A 7 -22.13 19.02 -3.61
CA PHE A 7 -23.49 19.52 -3.76
C PHE A 7 -23.46 20.99 -4.15
N LYS A 8 -24.23 21.36 -5.17
CA LYS A 8 -24.30 22.75 -5.67
C LYS A 8 -25.57 23.50 -5.25
N ILE A 9 -26.52 22.79 -4.63
CA ILE A 9 -27.79 23.34 -4.16
C ILE A 9 -28.07 22.86 -2.74
N ASP A 10 -28.71 23.73 -1.96
CA ASP A 10 -29.17 23.39 -0.62
C ASP A 10 -30.47 22.58 -0.66
N GLY A 11 -30.69 21.75 0.36
CA GLY A 11 -31.98 21.07 0.55
C GLY A 11 -32.23 19.86 -0.35
N LEU A 12 -31.17 19.19 -0.86
CA LEU A 12 -31.34 17.97 -1.65
C LEU A 12 -32.12 16.89 -0.84
N PRO A 13 -33.24 16.37 -1.36
CA PRO A 13 -34.02 15.35 -0.67
C PRO A 13 -33.20 14.10 -0.37
N PHE A 14 -33.29 13.62 0.87
CA PHE A 14 -32.59 12.41 1.32
C PHE A 14 -32.95 11.17 0.48
N GLN A 15 -34.19 11.08 0.01
CA GLN A 15 -34.66 9.97 -0.83
C GLN A 15 -33.86 9.86 -2.14
N ILE A 16 -33.52 11.00 -2.76
CA ILE A 16 -32.73 11.03 -4.00
C ILE A 16 -31.30 10.55 -3.72
N ILE A 17 -30.71 11.00 -2.62
CA ILE A 17 -29.36 10.57 -2.21
C ILE A 17 -29.34 9.05 -2.00
N LYS A 18 -30.37 8.49 -1.35
CA LYS A 18 -30.48 7.05 -1.11
C LYS A 18 -30.54 6.26 -2.43
N GLU A 19 -31.40 6.68 -3.36
CA GLU A 19 -31.53 6.04 -4.68
C GLU A 19 -30.23 6.09 -5.48
N VAL A 20 -29.53 7.23 -5.45
CA VAL A 20 -28.24 7.40 -6.12
C VAL A 20 -27.19 6.45 -5.54
N ILE A 21 -27.16 6.28 -4.21
CA ILE A 21 -26.21 5.35 -3.56
C ILE A 21 -26.53 3.90 -3.91
N GLU A 22 -27.81 3.50 -3.92
CA GLU A 22 -28.23 2.16 -4.30
C GLU A 22 -27.86 1.85 -5.76
N THR A 23 -28.18 2.76 -6.67
CA THR A 23 -27.83 2.64 -8.09
C THR A 23 -26.31 2.58 -8.29
N SER A 24 -25.57 3.46 -7.60
CA SER A 24 -24.11 3.47 -7.63
C SER A 24 -23.50 2.18 -7.11
N LYS A 25 -24.11 1.56 -6.09
CA LYS A 25 -23.67 0.26 -5.57
C LYS A 25 -23.84 -0.84 -6.62
N HIS A 26 -24.97 -0.89 -7.31
CA HIS A 26 -25.20 -1.86 -8.38
C HIS A 26 -24.22 -1.69 -9.54
N ALA A 27 -24.04 -0.45 -10.01
CA ALA A 27 -23.05 -0.15 -11.05
C ALA A 27 -21.63 -0.54 -10.62
N ARG A 28 -21.24 -0.22 -9.39
CA ARG A 28 -19.92 -0.59 -8.83
C ARG A 28 -19.74 -2.11 -8.75
N GLN A 29 -20.79 -2.85 -8.37
CA GLN A 29 -20.73 -4.33 -8.33
C GLN A 29 -20.51 -4.91 -9.72
N GLU A 30 -21.15 -4.35 -10.74
CA GLU A 30 -20.98 -4.79 -12.12
C GLU A 30 -19.55 -4.53 -12.64
N ILE A 31 -18.99 -3.36 -12.33
CA ILE A 31 -17.59 -3.05 -12.65
C ILE A 31 -16.65 -4.04 -11.95
N ILE A 32 -16.85 -4.30 -10.65
CA ILE A 32 -16.05 -5.27 -9.90
C ILE A 32 -16.17 -6.67 -10.50
N ARG A 33 -17.37 -7.07 -10.93
CA ARG A 33 -17.61 -8.36 -11.58
C ARG A 33 -16.81 -8.47 -12.88
N LEU A 34 -16.80 -7.43 -13.71
CA LEU A 34 -15.99 -7.38 -14.93
C LEU A 34 -14.49 -7.43 -14.62
N MET A 35 -14.01 -6.65 -13.64
CA MET A 35 -12.61 -6.70 -13.20
C MET A 35 -12.21 -8.10 -12.71
N ASN A 36 -13.09 -8.77 -11.98
CA ASN A 36 -12.84 -10.13 -11.46
C ASN A 36 -12.79 -11.20 -12.56
N LYS A 37 -13.37 -10.96 -13.74
CA LYS A 37 -13.20 -11.87 -14.89
C LYS A 37 -11.75 -11.87 -15.38
N GLU A 38 -11.07 -10.73 -15.29
CA GLU A 38 -9.67 -10.59 -15.69
C GLU A 38 -8.71 -10.98 -14.56
N ILE A 39 -8.92 -10.45 -13.36
CA ILE A 39 -8.06 -10.69 -12.19
C ILE A 39 -8.94 -10.78 -10.93
N SER A 40 -9.29 -12.00 -10.53
CA SER A 40 -10.12 -12.25 -9.34
C SER A 40 -9.36 -12.26 -8.02
N LYS A 41 -8.05 -12.55 -8.07
CA LYS A 41 -7.19 -12.65 -6.89
C LYS A 41 -5.84 -11.96 -7.12
N PRO A 42 -5.20 -11.45 -6.05
CA PRO A 42 -3.80 -11.05 -6.12
C PRO A 42 -2.93 -12.19 -6.67
N ARG A 43 -1.87 -11.84 -7.38
CA ARG A 43 -0.92 -12.84 -7.89
C ARG A 43 -0.25 -13.54 -6.71
N GLU A 44 -0.28 -14.87 -6.72
CA GLU A 44 0.38 -15.70 -5.69
C GLU A 44 1.89 -15.46 -5.69
N ASN A 45 2.47 -15.33 -6.89
CA ASN A 45 3.88 -15.09 -7.06
C ASN A 45 4.18 -13.62 -7.32
N LYS A 46 5.23 -13.16 -6.64
CA LYS A 46 5.86 -11.85 -6.83
C LYS A 46 6.46 -11.75 -8.23
N LYS A 47 6.44 -10.56 -8.84
CA LYS A 47 7.06 -10.36 -10.17
C LYS A 47 8.58 -10.53 -10.05
N SER A 48 9.23 -11.06 -11.09
CA SER A 48 10.69 -11.26 -11.09
C SER A 48 11.49 -9.95 -10.99
N ASN A 49 10.92 -8.85 -11.47
CA ASN A 49 11.57 -7.54 -11.55
C ASN A 49 11.17 -6.58 -10.42
N GLN A 50 10.46 -7.05 -9.40
CA GLN A 50 10.12 -6.20 -8.26
C GLN A 50 11.31 -6.08 -7.30
N PRO A 51 11.40 -5.01 -6.49
CA PRO A 51 12.41 -4.90 -5.46
C PRO A 51 12.29 -6.06 -4.45
N ILE A 52 13.44 -6.60 -4.07
CA ILE A 52 13.54 -7.69 -3.10
C ILE A 52 13.63 -7.07 -1.70
N LEU A 53 12.63 -7.34 -0.87
CA LEU A 53 12.68 -7.04 0.56
C LEU A 53 13.12 -8.30 1.31
N LYS A 54 14.18 -8.19 2.11
CA LYS A 54 14.66 -9.25 3.00
C LYS A 54 14.85 -8.69 4.40
N ASN A 55 14.32 -9.41 5.38
CA ASN A 55 14.53 -9.11 6.79
C ASN A 55 15.69 -9.96 7.29
N TYR A 56 16.61 -9.33 8.01
CA TYR A 56 17.74 -10.00 8.63
C TYR A 56 17.67 -9.75 10.14
N PRO A 57 17.70 -10.80 10.98
CA PRO A 57 17.77 -10.62 12.41
C PRO A 57 19.15 -10.05 12.77
N VAL A 58 19.15 -8.96 13.55
CA VAL A 58 20.38 -8.31 14.03
C VAL A 58 20.31 -8.21 15.54
N SER A 59 21.28 -8.84 16.20
CA SER A 59 21.46 -8.75 17.66
C SER A 59 21.60 -7.30 18.11
N ILE A 60 20.98 -6.96 19.25
CA ILE A 60 20.97 -5.61 19.83
C ILE A 60 22.38 -5.04 19.94
N VAL A 61 23.34 -5.86 20.39
CA VAL A 61 24.76 -5.47 20.55
C VAL A 61 25.41 -5.12 19.22
N GLN A 62 24.98 -5.74 18.12
CA GLN A 62 25.54 -5.54 16.79
C GLN A 62 24.88 -4.38 16.03
N ARG A 63 23.71 -3.89 16.47
CA ARG A 63 22.98 -2.79 15.79
C ARG A 63 23.82 -1.52 15.70
N SER A 64 24.43 -1.11 16.81
CA SER A 64 25.29 0.10 16.83
C SER A 64 26.48 -0.03 15.88
N LYS A 65 27.06 -1.23 15.77
CA LYS A 65 28.16 -1.52 14.84
C LYS A 65 27.70 -1.49 13.38
N LEU A 66 26.51 -2.02 13.08
CA LEU A 66 25.91 -2.02 11.76
C LEU A 66 25.60 -0.61 11.27
N ILE A 67 25.03 0.24 12.12
CA ILE A 67 24.71 1.63 11.79
C ILE A 67 25.99 2.44 11.59
N GLY A 68 26.97 2.24 12.48
CA GLY A 68 28.20 3.04 12.52
C GLY A 68 27.95 4.48 12.98
N ILE A 69 29.03 5.22 13.19
CA ILE A 69 28.95 6.61 13.66
C ILE A 69 28.18 7.46 12.64
N GLY A 70 27.10 8.10 13.07
CA GLY A 70 26.26 8.93 12.20
C GLY A 70 25.63 8.21 11.00
N GLY A 71 25.47 6.88 11.06
CA GLY A 71 24.94 6.08 9.95
C GLY A 71 25.93 5.85 8.80
N MET A 72 27.23 6.11 9.02
CA MET A 72 28.27 6.00 7.99
C MET A 72 28.29 4.63 7.30
N ASN A 73 28.10 3.55 8.06
CA ASN A 73 28.13 2.20 7.51
C ASN A 73 26.91 1.93 6.62
N LEU A 74 25.72 2.43 6.98
CA LEU A 74 24.53 2.33 6.14
C LEU A 74 24.68 3.11 4.83
N LYS A 75 25.20 4.34 4.90
CA LYS A 75 25.50 5.15 3.69
C LYS A 75 26.49 4.45 2.77
N LYS A 76 27.51 3.80 3.34
CA LYS A 76 28.51 3.00 2.60
C LYS A 76 27.89 1.77 1.95
N ILE A 77 26.97 1.07 2.63
CA ILE A 77 26.22 -0.05 2.05
C ILE A 77 25.40 0.44 0.86
N TYR A 78 24.59 1.49 1.05
CA TYR A 78 23.77 2.08 -0.01
C TYR A 78 24.60 2.49 -1.22
N SER A 79 25.71 3.21 -1.02
CA SER A 79 26.57 3.65 -2.12
C SER A 79 27.20 2.50 -2.91
N LYS A 80 27.36 1.31 -2.31
CA LYS A 80 27.99 0.15 -2.96
C LYS A 80 26.98 -0.79 -3.61
N THR A 81 25.81 -0.96 -3.00
CA THR A 81 24.84 -2.00 -3.39
C THR A 81 23.53 -1.42 -3.91
N GLY A 82 23.28 -0.13 -3.72
CA GLY A 82 21.98 0.51 -3.96
C GLY A 82 20.88 0.07 -2.98
N VAL A 83 21.22 -0.76 -1.97
CA VAL A 83 20.23 -1.28 -1.02
C VAL A 83 20.00 -0.29 0.10
N THR A 84 18.73 0.03 0.34
CA THR A 84 18.28 0.79 1.51
C THR A 84 18.02 -0.16 2.67
N VAL A 85 18.64 0.13 3.82
CA VAL A 85 18.47 -0.63 5.06
C VAL A 85 17.65 0.21 6.02
N ASN A 86 16.51 -0.33 6.45
CA ASN A 86 15.62 0.31 7.41
C ASN A 86 15.42 -0.63 8.61
N PRO A 87 15.30 -0.10 9.84
CA PRO A 87 14.81 -0.89 10.96
C PRO A 87 13.38 -1.35 10.67
N VAL A 88 13.10 -2.61 11.01
CA VAL A 88 11.75 -3.16 11.01
C VAL A 88 11.41 -3.39 12.47
N ASP A 89 10.44 -2.65 12.98
CA ASP A 89 9.91 -2.90 14.31
C ASP A 89 9.12 -4.22 14.28
N GLU A 90 9.48 -5.16 15.16
CA GLU A 90 8.62 -6.31 15.47
C GLU A 90 7.47 -5.79 16.34
N PHE A 91 6.22 -6.07 15.94
CA PHE A 91 5.06 -5.91 16.81
C PHE A 91 4.99 -7.08 17.80
#